data_AF-A0A3D5FBM2-F1
#
_entry.id   AF-A0A3D5FBM2-F1
#
_cell.length_a   1.000
_cell.length_b   1.000
_cell.length_c   1.000
_cell.angle_alpha   90.00
_cell.angle_beta   90.00
_cell.angle_gamma   90.00
#
_symmetry.space_group_name_H-M   'P 1'
#
loop_
_entity.id
_entity.type
_entity.pdbx_description
1 polymer ?
#
loop_
_entity_poly.entity_id
_entity_poly.type
_entity_poly.pdbx_seq_one_letter_code
_entity_poly.pdbx_strand_id
1 'polypeptide(L)' 'MKLGRNDPCHCGSGKKFKRCCMSSVSKQHAQVFDDVETMLAMNPNL' A
#
# COMPACT_ATOMS: atom_id res chain seq x y z
N MET A 1 -20.99 0.81 -15.75
CA MET A 1 -19.65 1.31 -16.11
C MET A 1 -18.66 0.79 -15.07
N LYS A 2 -17.63 0.03 -15.48
CA LYS A 2 -16.58 -0.47 -14.57
C LYS A 2 -15.32 0.35 -14.86
N LEU A 3 -14.84 1.14 -13.89
CA LEU A 3 -13.64 1.95 -14.06
C LEU A 3 -12.41 1.04 -14.24
N GLY A 4 -11.68 1.21 -15.33
CA GLY A 4 -10.48 0.45 -15.63
C GLY A 4 -9.33 0.84 -14.71
N ARG A 5 -8.52 -0.15 -14.31
CA ARG A 5 -7.32 0.06 -13.45
C ARG A 5 -6.33 1.09 -13.99
N ASN A 6 -6.26 1.25 -15.32
CA ASN A 6 -5.35 2.18 -15.97
C ASN A 6 -5.97 3.55 -16.28
N ASP A 7 -7.28 3.72 -16.07
CA ASP A 7 -7.99 4.96 -16.37
C ASP A 7 -7.56 6.09 -15.42
N PRO A 8 -7.74 7.36 -15.82
CA PRO A 8 -7.60 8.49 -14.92
C PRO A 8 -8.46 8.31 -13.68
N CYS A 9 -7.89 8.59 -12.51
CA CYS A 9 -8.61 8.44 -11.25
C CYS A 9 -9.69 9.52 -11.11
N HIS A 10 -10.91 9.12 -10.76
CA HIS A 10 -12.06 10.00 -10.60
C HIS A 10 -11.92 11.04 -9.48
N CYS A 11 -10.89 10.92 -8.62
CA CYS A 11 -10.60 11.90 -7.57
C CYS A 11 -9.88 13.16 -8.08
N GLY A 12 -9.62 13.27 -9.38
CA GLY A 12 -8.98 14.46 -9.97
C GLY A 12 -7.46 14.54 -9.78
N SER A 13 -6.82 13.47 -9.28
CA SER A 13 -5.38 13.48 -9.01
C SER A 13 -4.48 13.42 -10.25
N GLY A 14 -5.05 13.18 -11.45
CA GLY A 14 -4.29 12.94 -12.68
C GLY A 14 -3.53 11.60 -12.72
N LYS A 15 -3.58 10.81 -11.65
CA LYS A 15 -2.93 9.48 -11.58
C LYS A 15 -3.86 8.40 -12.14
N LYS A 16 -3.28 7.27 -12.58
CA LYS A 16 -4.04 6.05 -12.93
C LYS A 16 -4.78 5.51 -11.70
N PHE A 17 -6.00 5.02 -11.85
CA PHE A 17 -6.84 4.51 -10.75
C PHE A 17 -6.09 3.49 -9.87
N LYS A 18 -5.37 2.52 -10.48
CA LYS A 18 -4.54 1.52 -9.77
C LYS A 18 -3.40 2.09 -8.91
N ARG A 19 -2.97 3.32 -9.17
CA ARG A 19 -1.90 4.02 -8.46
C ARG A 19 -2.42 5.16 -7.57
N CYS A 20 -3.74 5.30 -7.44
CA CYS A 20 -4.38 6.33 -6.65
C CYS A 20 -5.40 5.70 -5.69
N CYS A 21 -6.70 5.84 -5.94
CA CYS A 21 -7.76 5.33 -5.05
C CYS A 21 -7.79 3.80 -4.91
N MET A 22 -7.07 3.05 -5.74
CA MET A 22 -6.97 1.58 -5.66
C MET A 22 -5.57 1.10 -5.19
N SER A 23 -4.72 1.99 -4.68
CA SER A 23 -3.38 1.63 -4.21
C SER A 23 -3.42 1.07 -2.78
N SER A 24 -3.73 -0.21 -2.63
CA SER A 24 -3.71 -0.92 -1.34
C SER A 24 -2.53 -1.90 -1.18
N VAL A 25 -1.85 -2.26 -2.26
CA VAL A 25 -0.94 -3.43 -2.26
C VAL A 25 0.55 -3.06 -2.14
N SER A 26 0.99 -1.92 -2.69
CA SER A 26 2.42 -1.57 -2.70
C SER A 26 2.95 -1.09 -1.34
N LYS A 27 2.08 -0.71 -0.40
CA LYS A 27 2.51 -0.27 0.94
C LYS A 27 2.84 -1.45 1.84
N GLN A 28 2.15 -2.58 1.69
CA GLN A 28 2.32 -3.72 2.59
C GLN A 28 3.72 -4.34 2.48
N HIS A 29 4.30 -4.47 1.28
CA HIS A 29 5.61 -5.08 1.11
C HIS A 29 6.78 -4.26 1.69
N ALA A 30 6.66 -2.93 1.74
CA ALA A 30 7.68 -2.09 2.37
C ALA A 30 7.61 -2.15 3.91
N GLN A 31 6.43 -2.39 4.48
CA GLN A 31 6.21 -2.39 5.93
C GLN A 31 6.57 -3.73 6.60
N VAL A 32 6.61 -4.86 5.86
CA VAL A 32 6.89 -6.18 6.45
C VAL A 32 8.26 -6.25 7.13
N PHE A 33 9.28 -5.60 6.58
CA PHE A 33 10.63 -5.64 7.16
C PHE A 33 10.70 -4.85 8.48
N ASP A 34 10.11 -3.64 8.51
CA ASP A 34 10.07 -2.80 9.71
C ASP A 34 9.24 -3.43 10.84
N ASP A 35 8.12 -4.09 10.49
CA ASP A 35 7.24 -4.76 11.45
C ASP A 35 7.94 -5.95 12.13
N VAL A 36 8.69 -6.76 11.36
CA VAL A 36 9.42 -7.91 11.90
C VAL A 36 10.53 -7.47 12.85
N GLU A 37 11.34 -6.48 12.47
CA GLU A 37 12.40 -5.95 13.35
C GLU A 37 11.82 -5.38 14.65
N THR A 38 10.70 -4.64 14.55
CA THR A 38 9.99 -4.09 15.72
C THR A 38 9.47 -5.19 16.65
N MET A 39 8.91 -6.28 16.09
CA MET A 39 8.43 -7.42 16.88
C MET A 39 9.57 -8.15 17.60
N LEU A 40 10.74 -8.29 16.95
CA LEU A 40 11.91 -8.90 17.59
C LEU A 40 12.48 -8.00 18.70
N ALA A 41 12.54 -6.68 18.48
CA ALA A 41 13.07 -5.72 19.45
C ALA A 41 12.19 -5.59 20.71
N MET A 42 10.89 -5.89 20.62
CA MET A 42 9.96 -5.84 21.75
C MET A 42 9.77 -7.18 22.47
N ASN A 43 10.47 -8.26 22.08
CA ASN A 43 10.33 -9.55 22.74
C ASN A 43 11.18 -9.62 24.02
N PRO A 44 10.57 -9.66 25.22
CA PRO A 44 11.30 -9.70 26.49
C PRO A 44 11.93 -11.08 26.80
N ASN A 45 11.73 -12.09 25.95
CA ASN A 45 12.23 -13.46 26.13
C ASN A 45 13.33 -13.84 25.13
N LEU A 46 14.08 -12.87 24.58
CA LEU A 46 15.28 -13.20 23.80
C LEU A 46 16.43 -13.65 24.72
#